data_AF-A0A6M3IFE6-F1
#
_entry.id   AF-A0A6M3IFE6-F1
#
_cell.length_a   1.000
_cell.length_b   1.000
_cell.length_c   1.000
_cell.angle_alpha   90.00
_cell.angle_beta   90.00
_cell.angle_gamma   90.00
#
_symmetry.space_group_name_H-M   'P 1'
#
loop_
_entity.id
_entity.type
_entity.pdbx_description
1 polymer ?
#
loop_
_entity_poly.entity_id
_entity_poly.type
_entity_poly.pdbx_seq_one_letter_code
_entity_poly.pdbx_strand_id
1 'polypeptide(L)' 'MGGDCHQKNKERGAWFEIKCLKENIISKEAKGETDTFGRVLLKSWSHYPGYESAKEALAECDRAVAGRRGKSKISGF' A
#
# COMPACT_ATOMS: atom_id res chain seq x y z
N MET A 1 -23.85 -11.20 -23.30
CA MET A 1 -23.67 -10.88 -21.87
C MET A 1 -22.51 -11.72 -21.34
N GLY A 2 -21.34 -11.14 -21.07
CA GLY A 2 -20.13 -11.90 -20.65
C GLY A 2 -18.94 -11.06 -20.15
N GLY A 3 -19.05 -9.72 -20.16
CA GLY A 3 -17.97 -8.82 -19.74
C GLY A 3 -17.85 -8.65 -18.22
N ASP A 4 -18.96 -8.70 -17.48
CA ASP A 4 -18.99 -8.41 -16.03
C ASP A 4 -18.16 -9.36 -15.16
N CYS A 5 -18.16 -10.67 -15.47
CA CYS A 5 -17.45 -11.67 -14.66
C CYS A 5 -15.93 -11.54 -14.77
N HIS A 6 -15.42 -11.25 -15.97
CA HIS A 6 -13.99 -11.06 -16.21
C HIS A 6 -13.45 -9.79 -15.55
N GLN A 7 -14.24 -8.72 -15.54
CA GLN A 7 -13.83 -7.46 -14.91
C GLN A 7 -13.76 -7.58 -13.39
N LYS A 8 -14.77 -8.18 -12.75
CA LYS A 8 -14.79 -8.42 -11.29
C LYS A 8 -13.62 -9.29 -10.82
N ASN A 9 -13.24 -10.31 -11.59
CA ASN A 9 -12.09 -11.16 -11.25
C ASN A 9 -10.76 -10.41 -11.36
N LYS A 10 -10.60 -9.54 -12.36
CA LYS A 10 -9.41 -8.68 -12.50
C LYS A 10 -9.30 -7.66 -11.37
N GLU A 11 -10.41 -7.02 -11.01
CA GLU A 11 -10.48 -6.08 -9.87
C GLU A 11 -10.13 -6.78 -8.55
N ARG A 12 -10.62 -8.00 -8.34
CA ARG A 12 -10.29 -8.80 -7.16
C ARG A 12 -8.82 -9.22 -7.11
N GLY A 13 -8.22 -9.55 -8.26
CA GLY A 13 -6.79 -9.86 -8.38
C GLY A 13 -5.92 -8.65 -8.04
N ALA A 14 -6.21 -7.50 -8.66
CA ALA A 14 -5.54 -6.24 -8.40
C ALA A 14 -5.62 -5.82 -6.92
N TRP A 15 -6.79 -5.98 -6.30
CA TRP A 15 -6.98 -5.71 -4.87
C TRP A 15 -6.07 -6.57 -3.99
N PHE A 16 -5.94 -7.86 -4.29
CA PHE A 16 -5.09 -8.78 -3.54
C PHE A 16 -3.60 -8.40 -3.68
N GLU A 17 -3.15 -8.09 -4.89
CA GLU A 17 -1.78 -7.66 -5.16
C GLU A 17 -1.43 -6.36 -4.41
N ILE A 18 -2.32 -5.36 -4.45
CA ILE A 18 -2.17 -4.10 -3.70
C ILE A 18 -2.06 -4.37 -2.20
N LYS A 19 -2.91 -5.25 -1.66
CA LYS A 19 -2.90 -5.58 -0.23
C LYS A 19 -1.59 -6.24 0.20
N CYS A 20 -1.12 -7.25 -0.55
CA CYS A 20 0.15 -7.91 -0.27
C CYS A 20 1.33 -6.94 -0.33
N LEU A 21 1.35 -6.06 -1.33
CA LEU A 21 2.40 -5.07 -1.49
C LEU A 21 2.42 -4.06 -0.33
N LYS A 22 1.24 -3.57 0.08
CA LYS A 22 1.07 -2.69 1.24
C LYS A 22 1.66 -3.30 2.52
N GLU A 23 1.29 -4.55 2.83
CA GLU A 23 1.76 -5.25 4.02
C GLU A 23 3.28 -5.45 4.01
N ASN A 24 3.86 -5.74 2.83
CA ASN A 24 5.31 -5.87 2.67
C ASN A 24 6.04 -4.55 2.94
N ILE A 25 5.55 -3.43 2.39
CA ILE A 25 6.13 -2.10 2.63
C ILE A 25 6.10 -1.77 4.13
N ILE A 26 4.94 -1.94 4.79
CA ILE A 26 4.79 -1.68 6.23
C ILE A 26 5.74 -2.56 7.06
N SER A 27 5.90 -3.82 6.68
CA SER A 27 6.77 -4.79 7.36
C SER A 27 8.25 -4.44 7.21
N LYS A 28 8.71 -4.05 6.02
CA LYS A 28 10.09 -3.60 5.80
C LYS A 28 10.38 -2.30 6.53
N GLU A 29 9.47 -1.33 6.43
CA GLU A 29 9.61 -0.06 7.15
C GLU A 29 9.55 -0.25 8.66
N ALA A 30 8.90 -1.33 9.14
CA ALA A 30 8.97 -1.73 10.55
C ALA A 30 10.36 -2.11 11.04
N LYS A 31 11.18 -2.64 10.14
CA LYS A 31 12.54 -3.08 10.41
C LYS A 31 13.55 -1.95 10.15
N GLY A 32 13.08 -0.74 9.79
CA GLY A 32 13.94 0.37 9.38
C GLY A 32 14.41 0.29 7.93
N GLU A 33 13.92 -0.68 7.16
CA GLU A 33 14.22 -0.82 5.73
C GLU A 33 13.21 -0.02 4.90
N THR A 34 13.68 0.80 3.96
CA THR A 34 12.77 1.55 3.07
C THR A 34 12.47 0.73 1.81
N ASP A 35 11.20 0.39 1.58
CA ASP A 35 10.78 -0.28 0.34
C ASP A 35 10.40 0.72 -0.76
N THR A 36 11.42 1.37 -1.33
CA THR A 36 11.26 2.36 -2.40
C THR A 36 10.56 1.77 -3.63
N PHE A 37 10.89 0.53 -4.00
CA PHE A 37 10.31 -0.12 -5.18
C PHE A 37 8.81 -0.37 -4.98
N GLY A 38 8.41 -0.93 -3.83
CA GLY A 38 7.00 -1.18 -3.55
C GLY A 38 6.17 0.11 -3.54
N ARG A 39 6.73 1.20 -3.00
CA ARG A 39 6.07 2.53 -3.02
C ARG A 39 5.90 3.08 -4.43
N VAL A 40 6.93 2.97 -5.28
CA VAL A 40 6.85 3.39 -6.69
C VAL A 40 5.81 2.57 -7.45
N LEU A 41 5.74 1.27 -7.19
CA LEU A 41 4.77 0.38 -7.83
C LEU A 41 3.32 0.74 -7.45
N LEU A 42 3.01 0.91 -6.17
CA LEU A 42 1.69 1.39 -5.74
C LEU A 42 1.35 2.77 -6.31
N LYS A 43 2.33 3.67 -6.42
CA LYS A 43 2.13 5.00 -7.02
C LYS A 43 1.83 4.91 -8.50
N SER A 44 2.51 4.04 -9.23
CA SER A 44 2.20 3.78 -10.64
C SER A 44 0.76 3.28 -10.79
N TRP A 45 0.34 2.35 -9.95
CA TRP A 45 -1.03 1.81 -9.97
C TRP A 45 -2.10 2.84 -9.60
N SER A 46 -1.84 3.77 -8.69
CA SER A 46 -2.82 4.79 -8.30
C SER A 46 -3.14 5.81 -9.41
N HIS A 47 -2.38 5.83 -10.49
CA HIS A 47 -2.68 6.63 -11.69
C HIS A 47 -3.66 5.96 -12.65
N TYR A 48 -3.93 4.66 -12.51
CA TYR A 48 -4.83 3.94 -13.40
C TYR A 48 -6.27 3.95 -12.88
N PRO A 49 -7.27 4.32 -13.72
CA PRO A 49 -8.68 4.22 -13.36
C PRO A 49 -9.03 2.80 -12.90
N GLY A 50 -9.70 2.68 -11.74
CA GLY A 50 -10.09 1.40 -11.15
C GLY A 50 -9.13 0.85 -10.09
N TYR A 51 -8.00 1.51 -9.83
CA TYR A 51 -7.01 1.11 -8.81
C TYR A 51 -6.99 2.06 -7.61
N GLU A 52 -8.15 2.62 -7.22
CA GLU A 52 -8.28 3.55 -6.08
C GLU A 52 -7.68 2.99 -4.78
N SER A 53 -7.76 1.67 -4.58
CA SER A 53 -7.15 0.99 -3.42
C SER A 53 -5.63 1.15 -3.34
N ALA A 54 -4.93 1.40 -4.45
CA ALA A 54 -3.48 1.64 -4.45
C ALA A 54 -3.13 3.00 -3.81
N LYS A 55 -3.99 4.02 -4.03
CA LYS A 55 -3.84 5.34 -3.41
C LYS A 55 -4.10 5.26 -1.90
N GLU A 56 -5.13 4.53 -1.50
CA GLU A 56 -5.44 4.28 -0.08
C GLU A 56 -4.31 3.49 0.61
N ALA A 57 -3.76 2.48 -0.06
CA ALA A 57 -2.62 1.71 0.42
C ALA A 57 -1.38 2.58 0.68
N LEU A 58 -1.05 3.50 -0.24
CA LEU A 58 0.03 4.48 -0.05
C LEU A 58 -0.19 5.35 1.19
N ALA A 59 -1.40 5.89 1.35
CA ALA A 59 -1.74 6.71 2.51
C ALA A 59 -1.68 5.92 3.83
N GLU A 60 -2.01 4.63 3.81
CA GLU A 60 -1.86 3.74 4.96
C GLU A 60 -0.39 3.46 5.30
N CYS A 61 0.46 3.21 4.29
CA CYS A 61 1.91 3.09 4.49
C CYS A 61 2.48 4.38 5.12
N ASP A 62 2.10 5.55 4.61
CA ASP A 62 2.56 6.84 5.15
C ASP A 62 2.12 7.04 6.62
N ARG A 63 0.88 6.69 6.96
CA ARG A 63 0.38 6.71 8.34
C ARG A 63 1.15 5.75 9.25
N ALA A 64 1.46 4.54 8.78
CA ALA A 64 2.22 3.55 9.54
C ALA A 64 3.66 4.01 9.82
N VAL A 65 4.28 4.74 8.90
CA VAL A 65 5.61 5.35 9.08
C VAL A 65 5.55 6.56 10.02
N ALA A 66 4.59 7.47 9.82
CA ALA A 66 4.45 8.68 10.61
C ALA A 66 4.10 8.38 12.08
N GLY A 67 3.21 7.40 12.33
CA GLY A 67 2.85 6.96 13.68
C GLY A 67 4.04 6.40 14.49
N ARG A 68 5.10 5.93 13.83
CA ARG A 68 6.33 5.50 14.50
C ARG A 68 7.29 6.63 14.81
N ARG A 69 7.42 7.63 13.92
CA ARG A 69 8.20 8.85 14.21
C ARG A 69 7.69 9.60 15.45
N GLY A 70 6.38 9.52 15.71
CA GLY A 70 5.78 10.07 16.94
C GLY A 70 6.07 9.26 18.20
N LYS A 71 6.16 7.92 18.12
CA LYS A 71 6.39 7.04 19.29
C LYS A 71 7.85 7.00 19.75
N SER A 72 8.82 7.17 18.85
CA SER A 72 10.24 7.25 19.23
C SER A 72 10.62 8.52 20.03
N LYS A 73 9.69 9.47 20.22
CA LYS A 73 9.93 10.70 21.00
C LYS A 73 9.45 10.65 22.46
N ILE A 74 8.85 9.55 22.93
CA ILE A 74 8.23 9.49 24.29
C ILE A 74 9.11 8.79 25.34
N SER A 75 10.25 8.19 24.98
CA SER A 75 11.21 7.66 25.97
C SER A 75 12.41 8.59 26.11
N GLY A 76 12.22 9.69 26.81
CA GLY A 76 13.28 10.63 27.08
C GLY A 76 12.78 11.70 28.02
N PHE A 77 12.46 11.31 29.25
CA PHE A 77 12.73 12.02 30.51
C PHE A 77 12.17 11.19 31.68
#